data_AF-A0A836H052-F1
#
_entry.id   AF-A0A836H052-F1
#
_cell.length_a   1.000
_cell.length_b   1.000
_cell.length_c   1.000
_cell.angle_alpha   90.00
_cell.angle_beta   90.00
_cell.angle_gamma   90.00
#
_symmetry.space_group_name_H-M   'P 1'
#
loop_
_entity.id
_entity.type
_entity.pdbx_description
1 polymer ?
#
loop_
_entity_poly.entity_id
_entity_poly.type
_entity_poly.pdbx_seq_one_letter_code
_entity_poly.pdbx_strand_id
1 'polypeptide(L)'
;MSAVCDAIVRSYNAVRGLGALTLLTCAILIDGNRVPWTFLSSEDRQRVRVQARRKVEARKRIGVEYRVLDGFGSTTVVKGDATMLSIAAASIVAKVVRDAYATAVMHPAFPQYDFDEHKGYCTVAHEVEVARWGRIPFHRLDYAPVRAVVESRAAGQQAPPCIAERAG
;
A
#
# COMPACT_ATOMS: atom_id res chain seq x y z
N MET A 1 6.91 -9.51 15.68
CA MET A 1 5.48 -9.17 15.47
C MET A 1 4.74 -8.99 16.79
N SER A 2 4.93 -9.85 17.82
CA SER A 2 4.24 -9.67 19.12
C SER A 2 4.63 -8.36 19.83
N ALA A 3 5.91 -7.99 19.86
CA ALA A 3 6.37 -6.80 20.60
C ALA A 3 5.72 -5.46 20.17
N VAL A 4 5.37 -5.30 18.90
CA VAL A 4 4.72 -4.09 18.37
C VAL A 4 3.23 -4.08 18.72
N CYS A 5 2.53 -5.21 18.53
CA CYS A 5 1.14 -5.35 18.98
C CYS A 5 1.04 -5.16 20.50
N ASP A 6 1.98 -5.72 21.27
CA ASP A 6 2.03 -5.58 22.71
C ASP A 6 2.31 -4.14 23.14
N ALA A 7 3.18 -3.41 22.42
CA ALA A 7 3.43 -1.99 22.70
C ALA A 7 2.20 -1.12 22.40
N ILE A 8 1.50 -1.39 21.30
CA ILE A 8 0.26 -0.67 20.94
C ILE A 8 -0.85 -0.94 21.96
N VAL A 9 -1.03 -2.20 22.37
CA VAL A 9 -2.01 -2.58 23.40
C VAL A 9 -1.64 -1.97 24.75
N ARG A 10 -0.37 -2.01 25.16
CA ARG A 10 0.10 -1.37 26.40
C ARG A 10 -0.07 0.14 26.39
N SER A 11 0.33 0.82 25.30
CA SER A 11 0.15 2.26 25.15
C SER A 11 -1.31 2.66 25.12
N TYR A 12 -2.18 1.88 24.48
CA TYR A 12 -3.63 2.14 24.49
C TYR A 12 -4.23 1.97 25.90
N ASN A 13 -3.95 0.86 26.58
CA ASN A 13 -4.46 0.61 27.93
C ASN A 13 -3.88 1.56 29.00
N ALA A 14 -2.78 2.26 28.70
CA ALA A 14 -2.21 3.30 29.54
C ALA A 14 -2.95 4.66 29.44
N VAL A 15 -3.80 4.86 28.42
CA VAL A 15 -4.62 6.07 28.28
C VAL A 15 -5.82 5.98 29.23
N ARG A 16 -5.81 6.77 30.30
CA ARG A 16 -6.92 6.81 31.28
C ARG A 16 -8.20 7.33 30.64
N GLY A 17 -9.31 6.63 30.89
CA GLY A 17 -10.67 7.05 30.47
C GLY A 17 -11.16 6.42 29.16
N LEU A 18 -10.34 5.64 28.47
CA LEU A 18 -10.79 4.79 27.36
C LEU A 18 -11.04 3.38 27.89
N GLY A 19 -12.22 2.81 27.60
CA GLY A 19 -12.56 1.44 27.98
C GLY A 19 -11.57 0.42 27.40
N ALA A 20 -11.42 -0.73 28.06
CA ALA A 20 -10.53 -1.78 27.58
C ALA A 20 -10.90 -2.22 26.15
N LEU A 21 -9.90 -2.40 25.29
CA LEU A 21 -10.08 -2.93 23.94
C LEU A 21 -10.80 -4.28 24.00
N THR A 22 -12.04 -4.34 23.51
CA THR A 22 -12.75 -5.60 23.33
C THR A 22 -12.43 -6.13 21.93
N LEU A 23 -11.87 -7.35 21.86
CA LEU A 23 -11.67 -8.03 20.57
C LEU A 23 -13.03 -8.35 19.97
N LEU A 24 -13.35 -7.73 18.82
CA LEU A 24 -14.49 -8.14 18.01
C LEU A 24 -14.09 -9.42 17.26
N THR A 25 -14.59 -10.57 17.73
CA THR A 25 -14.28 -11.89 17.15
C THR A 25 -15.16 -12.25 15.93
N CYS A 26 -16.04 -11.34 15.49
CA CYS A 26 -17.05 -11.63 14.47
C CYS A 26 -17.03 -10.70 13.23
N ALA A 27 -16.13 -9.71 13.18
CA ALA A 27 -16.12 -8.73 12.11
C ALA A 27 -14.72 -8.31 11.66
N ILE A 28 -14.56 -8.12 10.36
CA ILE A 28 -13.38 -7.55 9.71
C ILE A 28 -13.69 -6.08 9.38
N LEU A 29 -12.92 -5.19 9.97
CA LEU A 29 -12.99 -3.75 9.72
C LEU A 29 -11.91 -3.37 8.72
N ILE A 30 -12.31 -2.69 7.64
CA ILE A 30 -11.43 -2.32 6.54
C ILE A 30 -11.37 -0.80 6.44
N ASP A 31 -10.15 -0.24 6.47
CA ASP A 31 -9.97 1.18 6.18
C ASP A 31 -10.33 1.49 4.73
N GLY A 32 -11.31 2.37 4.55
CA GLY A 32 -11.82 2.79 3.26
C GLY A 32 -11.14 4.06 2.77
N ASN A 33 -10.73 4.07 1.50
CA ASN A 33 -10.06 5.22 0.91
C ASN A 33 -11.01 6.44 0.72
N ARG A 34 -10.40 7.63 0.64
CA ARG A 34 -10.95 8.97 0.94
C ARG A 34 -12.19 9.46 0.18
N VAL A 35 -12.66 8.75 -0.85
CA VAL A 35 -13.84 9.17 -1.63
C VAL A 35 -14.97 8.19 -1.36
N PRO A 36 -15.97 8.55 -0.54
CA PRO A 36 -17.17 7.75 -0.40
C PRO A 36 -17.76 7.48 -1.79
N TRP A 37 -18.15 6.23 -2.04
CA TRP A 37 -18.72 5.79 -3.33
C TRP A 37 -19.95 6.60 -3.75
N THR A 38 -20.58 7.32 -2.82
CA THR A 38 -21.68 8.25 -3.04
C THR A 38 -21.28 9.49 -3.86
N PHE A 39 -20.01 9.93 -3.79
CA PHE A 39 -19.49 11.08 -4.53
C PHE A 39 -18.93 10.74 -5.91
N LEU A 40 -18.94 9.46 -6.30
CA LEU A 40 -18.56 9.02 -7.64
C LEU A 40 -19.79 9.02 -8.56
N SER A 41 -19.61 9.46 -9.80
CA SER A 41 -20.64 9.31 -10.84
C SER A 41 -21.00 7.82 -11.05
N SER A 42 -22.15 7.54 -11.64
CA SER A 42 -22.54 6.16 -11.99
C SER A 42 -21.50 5.49 -12.90
N GLU A 43 -20.90 6.25 -13.82
CA GLU A 43 -19.84 5.77 -14.70
C GLU A 43 -18.55 5.46 -13.93
N ASP A 44 -18.10 6.35 -13.05
CA ASP A 44 -16.89 6.13 -12.25
C ASP A 44 -17.03 4.92 -11.32
N ARG A 45 -18.22 4.76 -10.73
CA ARG A 45 -18.57 3.57 -9.95
C ARG A 45 -18.44 2.30 -10.78
N GLN A 46 -18.99 2.29 -12.00
CA GLN A 46 -18.88 1.15 -12.90
C GLN A 46 -17.42 0.87 -13.30
N ARG A 47 -16.63 1.92 -13.58
CA ARG A 47 -15.21 1.80 -13.89
C ARG A 47 -14.42 1.19 -12.73
N VAL A 48 -14.63 1.65 -11.51
CA VAL A 48 -13.97 1.11 -10.31
C VAL A 48 -14.35 -0.36 -10.10
N ARG A 49 -15.63 -0.74 -10.27
CA ARG A 49 -16.08 -2.14 -10.19
C ARG A 49 -15.41 -3.03 -11.23
N VAL A 50 -15.37 -2.58 -12.48
CA VAL A 50 -14.71 -3.33 -13.57
C VAL A 50 -13.22 -3.47 -13.29
N GLN A 51 -12.53 -2.41 -12.86
CA GLN A 51 -11.12 -2.47 -12.48
C GLN A 51 -10.86 -3.41 -11.30
N ALA A 52 -11.71 -3.39 -10.27
CA ALA A 52 -11.59 -4.29 -9.12
C ALA A 52 -11.72 -5.75 -9.56
N ARG A 53 -12.74 -6.08 -10.37
CA ARG A 53 -12.92 -7.43 -10.94
C ARG A 53 -11.71 -7.87 -11.77
N ARG A 54 -11.22 -7.00 -12.65
CA ARG A 54 -10.03 -7.29 -13.48
C ARG A 54 -8.80 -7.58 -12.61
N LYS A 55 -8.58 -6.83 -11.52
CA LYS A 55 -7.47 -7.07 -10.58
C LYS A 55 -7.59 -8.41 -9.86
N VAL A 56 -8.79 -8.78 -9.40
CA VAL A 56 -9.04 -10.09 -8.77
C VAL A 56 -8.74 -11.21 -9.76
N GLU A 57 -9.23 -11.09 -10.99
CA GLU A 57 -9.05 -12.11 -12.01
C GLU A 57 -7.58 -12.25 -12.44
N ALA A 58 -6.87 -11.13 -12.64
CA ALA A 58 -5.45 -11.14 -12.95
C ALA A 58 -4.62 -11.83 -11.84
N ARG A 59 -5.00 -11.64 -10.57
CA ARG A 59 -4.35 -12.27 -9.42
C ARG A 59 -4.60 -13.78 -9.34
N LYS A 60 -5.83 -14.22 -9.65
CA LYS A 60 -6.13 -15.66 -9.76
C LYS A 60 -5.25 -16.36 -10.80
N ARG A 61 -5.00 -15.72 -11.94
CA ARG A 61 -4.15 -16.29 -13.01
C ARG A 61 -2.68 -16.51 -12.60
N ILE A 62 -2.18 -15.75 -11.63
CA ILE A 62 -0.82 -15.90 -11.09
C ILE A 62 -0.79 -16.75 -9.80
N GLY A 63 -1.87 -17.51 -9.53
CA GLY A 63 -1.95 -18.40 -8.36
C GLY A 63 -2.17 -17.68 -7.03
N VAL A 64 -2.50 -16.38 -7.03
CA VAL A 64 -2.86 -15.67 -5.81
C VAL A 64 -4.32 -15.98 -5.47
N GLU A 65 -4.51 -16.90 -4.54
CA GLU A 65 -5.79 -17.20 -3.94
C GLU A 65 -6.00 -16.40 -2.65
N TYR A 66 -7.13 -15.70 -2.57
CA TYR A 66 -7.58 -15.10 -1.34
C TYR A 66 -8.39 -16.14 -0.58
N ARG A 67 -7.93 -16.54 0.60
CA ARG A 67 -8.76 -17.34 1.51
C ARG A 67 -9.96 -16.51 1.90
N VAL A 68 -11.16 -17.00 1.61
CA VAL A 68 -12.40 -16.43 2.14
C VAL A 68 -12.35 -16.61 3.65
N LEU A 69 -12.52 -15.52 4.39
CA LEU A 69 -12.63 -15.56 5.85
C LEU A 69 -14.09 -15.85 6.20
N ASP A 70 -14.48 -17.11 5.98
CA ASP A 70 -15.84 -17.58 6.25
C ASP A 70 -16.22 -17.34 7.72
N GLY A 71 -17.46 -16.90 7.95
CA GLY A 71 -17.98 -16.60 9.29
C GLY A 71 -17.68 -15.19 9.82
N PHE A 72 -16.98 -14.34 9.06
CA PHE A 72 -16.72 -12.94 9.43
C PHE A 72 -17.52 -11.97 8.54
N GLY A 73 -18.28 -11.07 9.17
CA GLY A 73 -18.84 -9.92 8.45
C GLY A 73 -17.74 -8.92 8.08
N SER A 74 -17.78 -8.30 6.91
CA SER A 74 -16.81 -7.25 6.53
C SER A 74 -17.49 -5.88 6.42
N THR A 75 -16.92 -4.86 7.07
CA THR A 75 -17.40 -3.48 6.97
C THR A 75 -16.26 -2.53 6.64
N THR A 76 -16.46 -1.73 5.61
CA THR A 76 -15.52 -0.66 5.23
C THR A 76 -15.86 0.63 5.95
N VAL A 77 -14.89 1.25 6.61
CA VAL A 77 -15.04 2.52 7.32
C VAL A 77 -14.19 3.57 6.63
N VAL A 78 -14.81 4.65 6.14
CA VAL A 78 -14.08 5.75 5.48
C VAL A 78 -13.24 6.48 6.52
N LYS A 79 -11.93 6.62 6.28
CA LYS A 79 -10.97 7.19 7.26
C LYS A 79 -11.08 6.47 8.61
N GLY A 80 -11.12 5.14 8.54
CA GLY A 80 -11.23 4.27 9.71
C GLY A 80 -10.04 4.44 10.65
N ASP A 81 -8.86 4.69 10.10
CA ASP A 81 -7.64 5.00 10.86
C ASP A 81 -7.78 6.23 11.78
N ALA A 82 -8.58 7.23 11.39
CA ALA A 82 -8.82 8.44 12.16
C ALA A 82 -9.99 8.32 13.16
N THR A 83 -10.86 7.32 12.99
CA THR A 83 -12.15 7.23 13.69
C THR A 83 -12.30 5.96 14.54
N MET A 84 -11.51 4.93 14.26
CA MET A 84 -11.61 3.61 14.87
C MET A 84 -10.23 3.15 15.31
N LEU A 85 -10.06 2.95 16.61
CA LEU A 85 -8.79 2.56 17.20
C LEU A 85 -8.23 1.24 16.66
N SER A 86 -9.07 0.23 16.45
CA SER A 86 -8.62 -1.07 15.91
C SER A 86 -8.00 -0.92 14.52
N ILE A 87 -8.58 -0.06 13.68
CA ILE A 87 -8.05 0.29 12.36
C ILE A 87 -6.76 1.11 12.52
N ALA A 88 -6.74 2.10 13.41
CA ALA A 88 -5.55 2.90 13.70
C ALA A 88 -4.36 2.03 14.13
N ALA A 89 -4.58 1.10 15.07
CA ALA A 89 -3.59 0.15 15.55
C ALA A 89 -3.06 -0.74 14.42
N ALA A 90 -3.94 -1.28 13.58
CA ALA A 90 -3.56 -2.08 12.41
C ALA A 90 -2.70 -1.26 11.42
N SER A 91 -3.07 0.00 11.16
CA SER A 91 -2.33 0.91 10.28
C SER A 91 -0.91 1.21 10.80
N ILE A 92 -0.75 1.40 12.12
CA ILE A 92 0.57 1.60 12.75
C ILE A 92 1.45 0.36 12.56
N VAL A 93 0.93 -0.83 12.89
CA VAL A 93 1.69 -2.08 12.70
C VAL A 93 2.11 -2.24 11.25
N ALA A 94 1.19 -2.04 10.30
CA ALA A 94 1.46 -2.17 8.88
C ALA A 94 2.55 -1.20 8.41
N LYS A 95 2.50 0.06 8.86
CA LYS A 95 3.50 1.08 8.49
C LYS A 95 4.88 0.77 9.06
N VAL A 96 4.97 0.45 10.35
CA VAL A 96 6.24 0.14 11.03
C VAL A 96 6.92 -1.07 10.39
N VAL A 97 6.16 -2.16 10.16
CA VAL A 97 6.70 -3.38 9.54
C VAL A 97 7.17 -3.10 8.11
N ARG A 98 6.40 -2.34 7.32
CA ARG A 98 6.78 -2.00 5.94
C ARG A 98 8.05 -1.15 5.90
N ASP A 99 8.14 -0.13 6.74
CA ASP A 99 9.29 0.77 6.74
C ASP A 99 10.55 0.03 7.19
N ALA A 100 10.44 -0.82 8.21
CA ALA A 100 11.53 -1.70 8.63
C ALA A 100 11.97 -2.64 7.50
N TYR A 101 11.05 -3.19 6.70
CA TYR A 101 11.40 -4.03 5.56
C TYR A 101 12.15 -3.24 4.47
N ALA A 102 11.73 -2.01 4.19
CA ALA A 102 12.42 -1.16 3.22
C ALA A 102 13.87 -0.87 3.65
N THR A 103 14.08 -0.51 4.91
CA THR A 103 15.41 -0.20 5.45
C THR A 103 16.28 -1.44 5.67
N ALA A 104 15.73 -2.54 6.18
CA ALA A 104 16.52 -3.71 6.58
C ALA A 104 16.70 -4.76 5.46
N VAL A 105 15.86 -4.74 4.43
CA VAL A 105 15.88 -5.74 3.35
C VAL A 105 16.08 -5.10 1.99
N MET A 106 15.26 -4.10 1.63
CA MET A 106 15.29 -3.54 0.27
C MET A 106 16.54 -2.69 0.02
N HIS A 107 16.86 -1.79 0.94
CA HIS A 107 18.01 -0.88 0.79
C HIS A 107 19.35 -1.64 0.74
N PRO A 108 19.67 -2.58 1.66
CA PRO A 108 20.93 -3.32 1.58
C PRO A 108 21.07 -4.18 0.31
N ALA A 109 19.95 -4.69 -0.22
CA ALA A 109 19.96 -5.46 -1.45
C ALA A 109 20.14 -4.59 -2.71
N PHE A 110 19.69 -3.35 -2.68
CA PHE A 110 19.73 -2.41 -3.79
C PHE A 110 20.02 -0.99 -3.28
N PRO A 111 21.24 -0.73 -2.78
CA PRO A 111 21.57 0.52 -2.10
C PRO A 111 21.47 1.75 -3.00
N GLN A 112 21.61 1.58 -4.32
CA GLN A 112 21.52 2.64 -5.30
C GLN A 112 20.10 3.20 -5.54
N TYR A 113 19.10 2.69 -4.80
CA TYR A 113 17.69 3.10 -4.87
C TYR A 113 17.17 3.66 -3.54
N ASP A 114 18.04 4.00 -2.56
CA ASP A 114 17.71 4.76 -1.34
C ASP A 114 16.37 4.40 -0.65
N PHE A 115 16.05 3.10 -0.61
CA PHE A 115 14.77 2.62 -0.08
C PHE A 115 14.57 2.93 1.41
N ASP A 116 15.65 3.15 2.14
CA ASP A 116 15.68 3.59 3.53
C ASP A 116 15.30 5.07 3.70
N GLU A 117 15.19 5.84 2.63
CA GLU A 117 14.65 7.21 2.63
C GLU A 117 13.17 7.19 2.21
N HIS A 118 12.88 6.84 0.96
CA HIS A 118 11.54 6.97 0.38
C HIS A 118 10.67 5.71 0.49
N LYS A 119 11.15 4.59 1.05
CA LYS A 119 10.35 3.37 1.31
C LYS A 119 9.62 2.81 0.07
N GLY A 120 10.16 3.10 -1.12
CA GLY A 120 9.57 2.76 -2.41
C GLY A 120 8.37 3.61 -2.86
N TYR A 121 8.10 4.75 -2.20
CA TYR A 121 7.16 5.75 -2.72
C TYR A 121 7.71 6.40 -4.01
N CYS A 122 6.80 6.92 -4.84
CA CYS A 122 7.13 7.57 -6.11
C CYS A 122 7.59 9.01 -5.89
N THR A 123 8.76 9.18 -5.26
CA THR A 123 9.41 10.47 -5.10
C THR A 123 10.23 10.80 -6.36
N VAL A 124 10.58 12.08 -6.54
CA VAL A 124 11.47 12.50 -7.63
C VAL A 124 12.81 11.74 -7.56
N ALA A 125 13.39 11.61 -6.37
CA ALA A 125 14.63 10.86 -6.16
C ALA A 125 14.51 9.41 -6.65
N HIS A 126 13.44 8.71 -6.25
CA HIS A 126 13.23 7.33 -6.65
C HIS A 126 13.00 7.18 -8.16
N GLU A 127 12.30 8.11 -8.80
CA GLU A 127 12.14 8.09 -10.27
C GLU A 127 13.47 8.26 -11.00
N VAL A 128 14.34 9.14 -10.50
CA VAL A 128 15.69 9.35 -11.06
C VAL A 128 16.52 8.07 -10.96
N GLU A 129 16.47 7.39 -9.82
CA GLU A 129 17.17 6.11 -9.61
C GLU A 129 16.62 5.02 -10.53
N VAL A 130 15.30 4.92 -10.69
CA VAL A 130 14.67 3.95 -11.60
C VAL A 130 15.01 4.24 -13.05
N ALA A 131 15.03 5.50 -13.47
CA ALA A 131 15.47 5.88 -14.82
C ALA A 131 16.93 5.47 -15.06
N ARG A 132 17.80 5.77 -14.09
CA ARG A 132 19.25 5.50 -14.14
C ARG A 132 19.57 4.01 -14.13
N TRP A 133 19.04 3.26 -13.16
CA TRP A 133 19.43 1.87 -12.90
C TRP A 133 18.47 0.84 -13.50
N GLY A 134 17.22 1.23 -13.78
CA GLY A 134 16.18 0.37 -14.33
C GLY A 134 15.26 -0.20 -13.26
N ARG A 135 14.48 -1.23 -13.60
CA ARG A 135 13.62 -1.95 -12.63
C ARG A 135 14.41 -3.02 -11.86
N ILE A 136 13.89 -3.38 -10.68
CA ILE A 136 14.35 -4.51 -9.86
C ILE A 136 13.14 -5.32 -9.36
N PRO A 137 13.31 -6.51 -8.75
CA PRO A 137 12.19 -7.35 -8.31
C PRO A 137 11.21 -6.68 -7.34
N PHE A 138 11.65 -5.67 -6.57
CA PHE A 138 10.77 -4.92 -5.67
C PHE A 138 9.85 -3.90 -6.38
N HIS A 139 10.08 -3.62 -7.67
CA HIS A 139 9.27 -2.68 -8.44
C HIS A 139 7.96 -3.30 -8.94
N ARG A 140 6.87 -2.52 -8.83
CA ARG A 140 5.57 -2.87 -9.39
C ARG A 140 5.53 -2.46 -10.86
N LEU A 141 5.55 -3.45 -11.76
CA LEU A 141 5.64 -3.22 -13.21
C LEU A 141 4.43 -2.48 -13.80
N ASP A 142 3.26 -2.61 -13.18
CA ASP A 142 2.05 -1.95 -13.64
C ASP A 142 2.02 -0.45 -13.32
N TYR A 143 2.94 0.05 -12.49
CA TYR A 143 3.00 1.45 -12.09
C TYR A 143 3.60 2.27 -13.24
N ALA A 144 2.90 3.31 -13.66
CA ALA A 144 3.20 4.05 -14.88
C ALA A 144 4.67 4.50 -15.01
N PRO A 145 5.35 5.03 -13.98
CA PRO A 145 6.76 5.43 -14.09
C PRO A 145 7.71 4.25 -14.35
N VAL A 146 7.51 3.14 -13.66
CA VAL A 146 8.30 1.91 -13.84
C VAL A 146 8.03 1.30 -15.22
N ARG A 147 6.75 1.21 -15.62
CA ARG A 147 6.37 0.67 -16.93
C ARG A 147 7.03 1.45 -18.07
N ALA A 148 6.99 2.78 -17.99
CA ALA A 148 7.58 3.63 -19.01
C ALA A 148 9.10 3.40 -19.14
N VAL A 149 9.83 3.25 -18.03
CA VAL A 149 11.27 2.92 -18.07
C VAL A 149 11.51 1.53 -18.68
N VAL A 150 10.68 0.53 -18.36
CA VAL A 150 10.79 -0.81 -18.94
C VAL A 150 10.55 -0.79 -20.44
N GLU A 151 9.52 -0.08 -20.90
CA GLU A 151 9.16 0.06 -22.31
C GLU A 151 10.24 0.83 -23.10
N SER A 152 10.71 1.97 -22.59
CA SER A 152 11.78 2.74 -23.22
C SER A 152 13.08 1.93 -23.37
N ARG A 153 13.47 1.18 -22.33
CA ARG A 153 14.65 0.30 -22.40
C ARG A 153 14.47 -0.84 -23.39
N ALA A 154 13.29 -1.45 -23.45
CA ALA A 154 12.99 -2.50 -24.44
C ALA A 154 13.04 -1.96 -25.88
N ALA A 155 12.70 -0.68 -26.08
CA ALA A 155 12.78 0.00 -27.37
C ALA A 155 14.18 0.58 -27.70
N GLY A 156 15.18 0.40 -26.83
CA GLY A 156 16.52 0.99 -27.01
C GLY A 156 16.54 2.53 -26.87
N GLN A 157 15.54 3.11 -26.23
CA GLN A 157 15.38 4.55 -26.03
C GLN A 157 15.88 4.97 -24.65
N GLN A 158 16.18 6.26 -24.50
CA GLN A 158 16.51 6.84 -23.20
C GLN A 158 15.32 6.74 -22.26
N ALA A 159 15.61 6.66 -20.95
CA ALA A 159 14.58 6.64 -19.93
C ALA A 159 13.75 7.94 -19.99
N PRO A 160 12.43 7.86 -19.73
CA PRO A 160 11.59 9.04 -19.68
C PRO A 160 12.05 9.99 -18.57
N PRO A 161 11.88 11.32 -18.76
CA PRO A 161 12.22 12.32 -17.75
C PRO A 161 11.42 12.09 -16.47
N CYS A 162 11.91 12.55 -15.33
CA CYS A 162 11.19 12.39 -14.05
C CYS A 162 9.93 13.27 -14.00
N ILE A 163 8.99 12.98 -13.10
CA ILE A 163 7.74 13.78 -12.94
C ILE A 163 7.98 15.28 -12.75
N ALA A 164 9.09 15.69 -12.13
CA ALA A 164 9.42 17.10 -11.94
C ALA A 164 9.75 17.80 -13.27
N GLU A 165 10.31 17.07 -14.23
CA GLU A 165 10.70 17.58 -15.55
C GLU A 165 9.55 17.54 -16.56
N ARG A 166 8.50 16.72 -16.33
CA ARG A 166 7.32 16.62 -17.20
C ARG A 166 6.27 17.72 -16.97
N ALA A 167 6.34 18.39 -15.83
CA ALA A 167 5.38 19.43 -15.44
C ALA A 167 5.80 20.85 -15.89
N GLY A 168 6.92 20.97 -16.62
CA GLY A 168 7.44 22.22 -17.19
C GLY A 168 6.99 22.46 -18.62
#